data_AF-A0A958W6R3-F1
#
_entry.id   AF-A0A958W6R3-F1
#
_cell.length_a   1.000
_cell.length_b   1.000
_cell.length_c   1.000
_cell.angle_alpha   90.00
_cell.angle_beta   90.00
_cell.angle_gamma   90.00
#
_symmetry.space_group_name_H-M   'P 1'
#
loop_
_entity.id
_entity.type
_entity.pdbx_description
1 polymer ?
#
loop_
_entity_poly.entity_id
_entity_poly.type
_entity_poly.pdbx_seq_one_letter_code
_entity_poly.pdbx_strand_id
1 'polypeptide(L)'
;METQKVQTCFTITFTQEQYLHAQAYIEDMKRHPKRVFWIGKQGKTDDALVMEQIAHRILSGFYHDDPFNASRHIIRMESMTAA
;
A
#
# COMPACT_ATOMS: atom_id res chain seq x y z
N MET A 1 5.48 27.53 3.09
CA MET A 1 6.33 26.50 3.70
C MET A 1 6.85 25.62 2.57
N GLU A 2 8.17 25.54 2.39
CA GLU A 2 8.74 24.68 1.34
C GLU A 2 8.76 23.22 1.81
N THR A 3 8.37 22.29 0.93
CA THR A 3 8.34 20.86 1.23
C THR A 3 9.44 20.14 0.47
N GLN A 4 10.18 19.26 1.14
CA GLN A 4 11.14 18.35 0.50
C GLN A 4 10.47 17.01 0.20
N LYS A 5 10.94 16.30 -0.84
CA LYS A 5 10.41 15.00 -1.26
C LYS A 5 11.50 13.94 -1.18
N VAL A 6 11.15 12.76 -0.69
CA VAL A 6 11.99 11.55 -0.70
C VAL A 6 11.24 10.42 -1.37
N GLN A 7 11.93 9.62 -2.18
CA GLN A 7 11.39 8.40 -2.78
C GLN A 7 12.05 7.18 -2.14
N THR A 8 11.21 6.25 -1.70
CA THR A 8 11.63 5.03 -1.01
C THR A 8 10.84 3.84 -1.53
N CYS A 9 11.48 2.67 -1.52
CA CYS A 9 10.87 1.40 -1.90
C CYS A 9 10.85 0.47 -0.69
N PHE A 10 9.68 -0.09 -0.42
CA PHE A 10 9.53 -1.18 0.55
C PHE A 10 9.49 -2.51 -0.18
N THR A 11 10.19 -3.51 0.35
CA THR A 11 9.97 -4.91 0.00
C THR A 11 9.08 -5.52 1.08
N ILE A 12 7.90 -5.99 0.70
CA ILE A 12 6.87 -6.50 1.61
C ILE A 12 6.46 -7.90 1.18
N THR A 13 6.28 -8.81 2.14
CA THR A 13 5.61 -10.11 1.91
C THR A 13 4.16 -10.04 2.36
N PHE A 14 3.30 -10.78 1.69
CA PHE A 14 1.89 -10.86 2.06
C PHE A 14 1.36 -12.28 1.93
N THR A 15 0.30 -12.56 2.68
CA THR A 15 -0.41 -13.86 2.65
C THR A 15 -1.47 -13.87 1.56
N GLN A 16 -1.91 -15.06 1.16
CA GLN A 16 -3.02 -15.21 0.21
C GLN A 16 -4.30 -14.53 0.73
N GLU A 17 -4.56 -14.59 2.03
CA GLU A 17 -5.71 -13.93 2.66
C GLU A 17 -5.65 -12.40 2.51
N GLN A 18 -4.47 -11.81 2.75
CA GLN A 18 -4.26 -10.37 2.56
C GLN A 18 -4.49 -9.96 1.09
N TYR A 19 -4.09 -10.80 0.14
CA TYR A 19 -4.38 -10.59 -1.29
C TYR A 19 -5.89 -10.61 -1.57
N LEU A 20 -6.60 -11.64 -1.11
CA LEU A 20 -8.05 -11.76 -1.32
C LEU A 20 -8.82 -10.58 -0.70
N HIS A 21 -8.41 -10.14 0.49
CA HIS A 21 -9.01 -8.98 1.14
C HIS A 21 -8.76 -7.67 0.36
N ALA A 22 -7.55 -7.50 -0.17
CA ALA A 22 -7.24 -6.33 -1.01
C ALA A 22 -8.03 -6.35 -2.31
N GLN A 23 -8.15 -7.51 -2.97
CA GLN A 23 -8.96 -7.68 -4.17
C GLN A 23 -10.43 -7.32 -3.91
N ALA A 24 -11.03 -7.86 -2.85
CA ALA A 24 -12.41 -7.55 -2.48
C ALA A 24 -12.62 -6.05 -2.20
N TYR A 25 -11.64 -5.40 -1.56
CA TYR A 25 -11.67 -3.96 -1.30
C TYR A 25 -11.63 -3.16 -2.61
N ILE A 26 -10.77 -3.51 -3.56
CA ILE A 26 -10.71 -2.82 -4.87
C ILE A 26 -12.04 -2.98 -5.63
N GLU A 27 -12.63 -4.17 -5.61
CA GLU A 27 -13.95 -4.41 -6.21
C GLU A 27 -15.05 -3.54 -5.56
N ASP A 28 -15.01 -3.35 -4.24
CA ASP A 28 -15.92 -2.40 -3.58
C ASP A 28 -15.64 -0.95 -3.99
N MET A 29 -14.37 -0.54 -4.08
CA MET A 29 -14.02 0.84 -4.47
C MET A 29 -14.52 1.18 -5.87
N LYS A 30 -14.50 0.21 -6.80
CA LYS A 30 -15.02 0.40 -8.17
C LYS A 30 -16.50 0.75 -8.20
N ARG A 31 -17.28 0.25 -7.24
CA ARG A 31 -18.69 0.62 -7.05
C ARG A 31 -18.87 2.03 -6.50
N HIS A 32 -17.79 2.67 -6.04
CA HIS A 32 -17.80 3.97 -5.40
C HIS A 32 -16.76 4.93 -6.01
N PRO A 33 -16.94 5.35 -7.28
CA PRO A 33 -15.94 6.12 -8.03
C PRO A 33 -15.68 7.53 -7.47
N LYS A 34 -16.56 8.05 -6.60
CA LYS A 34 -16.43 9.38 -5.99
C LYS A 34 -15.57 9.41 -4.71
N ARG A 35 -15.02 8.26 -4.27
CA ARG A 35 -14.23 8.18 -3.03
C ARG A 35 -12.84 8.80 -3.22
N VAL A 36 -12.32 9.40 -2.14
CA VAL A 36 -10.95 9.97 -2.05
C VAL A 36 -9.88 8.94 -2.39
N PHE A 37 -10.15 7.64 -2.18
CA PHE A 37 -9.31 6.53 -2.63
C PHE A 37 -8.77 6.71 -4.05
N TRP A 38 -9.58 7.26 -4.97
CA TRP A 38 -9.24 7.38 -6.39
C TRP A 38 -8.28 8.53 -6.74
N ILE A 39 -7.96 9.42 -5.80
CA ILE A 39 -7.02 10.51 -6.03
C ILE A 39 -5.62 9.94 -6.33
N GLY A 40 -5.07 10.27 -7.51
CA GLY A 40 -3.75 9.82 -7.94
C GLY A 40 -3.70 8.34 -8.38
N LYS A 41 -4.86 7.72 -8.62
CA LYS A 41 -4.98 6.33 -9.07
C LYS A 41 -5.49 6.19 -10.51
N GLN A 42 -5.60 7.29 -11.25
CA GLN A 42 -6.04 7.27 -12.66
C GLN A 42 -5.09 6.41 -13.51
N GLY A 43 -5.66 5.52 -14.33
CA GLY A 43 -4.92 4.71 -15.30
C GLY A 43 -4.15 3.51 -14.70
N LYS A 44 -4.26 3.25 -13.39
CA LYS A 44 -3.67 2.06 -12.77
C LYS A 44 -4.47 0.81 -13.10
N THR A 45 -3.78 -0.31 -13.26
CA THR A 45 -4.40 -1.64 -13.41
C THR A 45 -4.96 -2.12 -12.06
N ASP A 46 -5.91 -3.04 -12.11
CA ASP A 46 -6.47 -3.67 -10.90
C ASP A 46 -5.38 -4.31 -10.05
N ASP A 47 -4.43 -5.01 -10.67
CA ASP A 47 -3.30 -5.61 -9.97
C ASP A 47 -2.46 -4.56 -9.23
N ALA A 48 -2.17 -3.42 -9.87
CA ALA A 48 -1.44 -2.33 -9.22
C ALA A 48 -2.22 -1.75 -8.03
N LEU A 49 -3.54 -1.60 -8.17
CA LEU A 49 -4.41 -1.13 -7.09
C LEU A 49 -4.43 -2.11 -5.91
N VAL A 50 -4.48 -3.41 -6.20
CA VAL A 50 -4.44 -4.48 -5.19
C VAL A 50 -3.10 -4.46 -4.45
N MET A 51 -1.97 -4.39 -5.16
CA MET A 51 -0.64 -4.32 -4.53
C MET A 51 -0.48 -3.07 -3.66
N GLU A 52 -0.96 -1.91 -4.15
CA GLU A 52 -0.97 -0.68 -3.34
C GLU A 52 -1.82 -0.80 -2.09
N GLN A 53 -2.98 -1.47 -2.18
CA GLN A 53 -3.85 -1.67 -1.03
C GLN A 53 -3.22 -2.61 0.00
N ILE A 54 -2.55 -3.68 -0.43
CA ILE A 54 -1.79 -4.58 0.45
C ILE A 54 -0.70 -3.79 1.18
N ALA A 55 0.12 -3.05 0.42
CA ALA A 55 1.21 -2.24 0.98
C ALA A 55 0.67 -1.20 1.97
N HIS A 56 -0.42 -0.50 1.61
CA HIS A 56 -1.05 0.49 2.48
C HIS A 56 -1.52 -0.12 3.80
N ARG A 57 -2.18 -1.28 3.77
CA ARG A 57 -2.67 -1.95 4.99
C ARG A 57 -1.53 -2.41 5.90
N ILE A 58 -0.48 -3.00 5.34
CA ILE A 58 0.67 -3.47 6.12
C ILE A 58 1.42 -2.29 6.72
N LEU A 59 1.71 -1.25 5.93
CA LEU A 59 2.42 -0.06 6.43
C LEU A 59 1.58 0.73 7.42
N SER A 60 0.27 0.92 7.17
CA SER A 60 -0.62 1.58 8.13
C SER A 60 -0.69 0.81 9.44
N GLY A 61 -0.82 -0.52 9.39
CA GLY A 61 -0.78 -1.38 10.56
C GLY A 61 0.54 -1.28 11.32
N PHE A 62 1.67 -1.19 10.60
CA PHE A 62 2.99 -0.99 11.20
C PHE A 62 3.11 0.32 11.98
N TYR A 63 2.53 1.40 11.47
CA TYR A 63 2.63 2.72 12.11
C TYR A 63 1.55 3.01 13.16
N HIS A 64 0.41 2.30 13.15
CA HIS A 64 -0.75 2.70 13.97
C HIS A 64 -1.38 1.55 14.77
N ASP A 65 -1.74 0.43 14.12
CA ASP A 65 -2.68 -0.53 14.71
C ASP A 65 -2.00 -1.72 15.41
N ASP A 66 -1.00 -2.31 14.76
CA ASP A 66 -0.33 -3.52 15.22
C ASP A 66 1.11 -3.61 14.70
N PRO A 67 2.04 -2.81 15.27
CA PRO A 67 3.41 -2.73 14.81
C PRO A 67 4.14 -4.08 14.85
N PHE A 68 3.85 -4.91 15.86
CA PHE A 68 4.57 -6.16 16.07
C PHE A 68 4.21 -7.21 15.00
N ASN A 69 2.94 -7.38 14.67
CA ASN A 69 2.58 -8.32 13.61
C ASN A 69 2.85 -7.76 12.21
N ALA A 70 2.61 -6.46 11.97
CA ALA A 70 2.82 -5.85 10.67
C ALA A 70 4.30 -5.80 10.26
N SER A 71 5.22 -5.54 11.21
CA SER A 71 6.66 -5.50 10.94
C SER A 71 7.21 -6.81 10.37
N ARG A 72 6.60 -7.95 10.70
CA ARG A 72 6.99 -9.28 10.17
C ARG A 72 6.84 -9.38 8.65
N HIS A 73 6.01 -8.54 8.06
CA HIS A 73 5.77 -8.49 6.62
C HIS A 73 6.72 -7.53 5.91
N ILE A 74 7.41 -6.64 6.63
CA ILE A 74 8.33 -5.66 6.05
C ILE A 74 9.73 -6.27 6.03
N ILE A 75 10.21 -6.64 4.85
CA ILE A 75 11.54 -7.23 4.70
C ILE A 75 12.61 -6.14 4.79
N ARG A 76 12.41 -5.03 4.08
CA ARG A 76 13.36 -3.90 4.03
C ARG A 76 12.73 -2.65 3.42
N MET A 77 13.35 -1.52 3.70
CA MET A 77 13.07 -0.22 3.12
C MET A 77 14.38 0.33 2.56
N GLU A 78 14.38 0.70 1.28
CA GLU A 78 15.54 1.22 0.59
C GLU A 78 15.22 2.63 0.06
N SER A 79 16.19 3.54 0.09
CA SER A 79 16.09 4.81 -0.61
C SER A 79 16.51 4.62 -2.05
N MET A 80 15.87 5.34 -2.99
CA MET A 80 16.35 5.39 -4.37
C MET A 80 17.64 6.21 -4.54
N THR A 81 18.12 6.88 -3.50
CA THR A 81 19.51 7.37 -3.45
C THR A 81 20.42 6.16 -3.23
N ALA A 82 20.83 5.52 -4.32
CA ALA A 82 21.85 4.48 -4.29
C ALA A 82 23.16 5.04 -3.70
N ALA A 83 23.83 4.21 -2.89
CA ALA A 83 25.25 4.35 -2.60
C ALA A 83 26.09 4.07 -3.85
#